data_AF-A0A7W1W6H6-F1
#
_entry.id   AF-A0A7W1W6H6-F1
#
_cell.length_a   1.000
_cell.length_b   1.000
_cell.length_c   1.000
_cell.angle_alpha   90.00
_cell.angle_beta   90.00
_cell.angle_gamma   90.00
#
_symmetry.space_group_name_H-M   'P 1'
#
loop_
_entity.id
_entity.type
_entity.pdbx_description
1 polymer ?
#
loop_
_entity_poly.entity_id
_entity_poly.type
_entity_poly.pdbx_seq_one_letter_code
_entity_poly.pdbx_strand_id
1 'polypeptide(L)'
;LPDAFERLVPPWESAKIIQKADISKTGAQAIIEQKIFGLIASRWIAEHTKYEPPRMFEDVQISGPFKSWRHQHIIESHEEGAILRDEIEFEPPFWIFGRIAAPLVILPKLEKMFAYRHEVTRKWCEEGE
;
A
#
# COMPACT_ATOMS: atom_id res chain seq x y z
N LEU A 1 10.03 -9.57 8.23
CA LEU A 1 9.43 -8.61 9.18
C LEU A 1 8.03 -9.06 9.59
N PRO A 2 7.85 -9.71 10.75
CA PRO A 2 6.52 -10.13 11.21
C PRO A 2 5.52 -8.96 11.34
N ASP A 3 6.02 -7.73 11.63
CA ASP A 3 5.19 -6.56 11.96
C ASP A 3 5.48 -5.32 11.09
N ALA A 4 6.15 -5.48 9.95
CA ALA A 4 6.44 -4.36 9.02
C ALA A 4 5.19 -3.52 8.74
N PHE A 5 4.09 -4.20 8.41
CA PHE A 5 2.90 -3.51 7.96
C PHE A 5 2.26 -2.65 9.07
N GLU A 6 2.30 -3.09 10.33
CA GLU A 6 1.73 -2.33 11.45
C GLU A 6 2.47 -1.01 11.67
N ARG A 7 3.79 -0.99 11.45
CA ARG A 7 4.61 0.23 11.48
C ARG A 7 4.36 1.14 10.27
N LEU A 8 3.96 0.56 9.15
CA LEU A 8 3.72 1.27 7.89
C LEU A 8 2.30 1.84 7.77
N VAL A 9 1.41 1.59 8.73
CA VAL A 9 0.10 2.26 8.79
C VAL A 9 0.31 3.66 9.39
N PRO A 10 0.02 4.75 8.66
CA PRO A 10 0.16 6.08 9.23
C PRO A 10 -0.78 6.29 10.42
N PRO A 11 -0.37 7.05 11.46
CA PRO A 11 -1.14 7.19 12.69
C PRO A 11 -2.47 7.94 12.51
N TRP A 12 -2.65 8.67 11.41
CA TRP A 12 -3.91 9.34 11.05
C TRP A 12 -4.87 8.44 10.26
N GLU A 13 -4.43 7.26 9.82
CA GLU A 13 -5.28 6.29 9.15
C GLU A 13 -5.87 5.32 10.18
N SER A 14 -7.18 5.09 10.09
CA SER A 14 -7.84 4.05 10.87
C SER A 14 -7.86 2.76 10.06
N ALA A 15 -6.73 2.05 10.01
CA ALA A 15 -6.60 0.76 9.34
C ALA A 15 -6.20 -0.35 10.33
N LYS A 16 -6.86 -1.48 10.24
CA LYS A 16 -6.63 -2.67 11.05
C LYS A 16 -6.40 -3.87 10.14
N ILE A 17 -5.32 -4.60 10.34
CA ILE A 17 -5.04 -5.83 9.61
C ILE A 17 -5.87 -6.95 10.23
N ILE A 18 -6.69 -7.60 9.42
CA ILE A 18 -7.48 -8.77 9.82
C ILE A 18 -6.76 -10.06 9.40
N GLN A 19 -6.07 -10.02 8.26
CA GLN A 19 -5.29 -11.15 7.75
C GLN A 19 -4.01 -10.63 7.07
N LYS A 20 -2.85 -11.14 7.51
CA LYS A 20 -1.56 -10.92 6.84
C LYS A 20 -1.43 -11.94 5.69
N ALA A 21 -0.97 -11.48 4.53
CA ALA A 21 -0.64 -12.37 3.43
C ALA A 21 0.79 -12.91 3.57
N ASP A 22 1.03 -14.12 3.09
CA ASP A 22 2.39 -14.63 2.86
C ASP A 22 2.90 -14.02 1.54
N ILE A 23 3.74 -12.99 1.63
CA ILE A 23 4.28 -12.28 0.48
C ILE A 23 5.06 -13.19 -0.49
N SER A 24 5.56 -14.33 -0.01
CA SER A 24 6.34 -15.26 -0.83
C SER A 24 5.48 -16.15 -1.73
N LYS A 25 4.16 -16.13 -1.53
CA LYS A 25 3.19 -16.94 -2.26
C LYS A 25 2.28 -16.06 -3.10
N THR A 26 2.38 -16.21 -4.41
CA THR A 26 1.41 -15.62 -5.33
C THR A 26 0.01 -16.21 -5.07
N GLY A 27 -1.02 -15.37 -5.16
CA GLY A 27 -2.39 -15.70 -4.77
C GLY A 27 -2.67 -15.56 -3.27
N ALA A 28 -1.66 -15.27 -2.43
CA ALA A 28 -1.90 -14.99 -1.02
C ALA A 28 -2.64 -13.65 -0.84
N GLN A 29 -3.62 -13.64 0.06
CA GLN A 29 -4.49 -12.48 0.26
C GLN A 29 -4.28 -11.84 1.64
N ALA A 30 -4.20 -10.51 1.64
CA ALA A 30 -4.23 -9.66 2.81
C ALA A 30 -5.63 -9.05 2.95
N ILE A 31 -6.12 -8.99 4.18
CA ILE A 31 -7.42 -8.38 4.50
C ILE A 31 -7.20 -7.25 5.49
N ILE A 32 -7.62 -6.06 5.10
CA ILE A 32 -7.49 -4.83 5.87
C ILE A 32 -8.88 -4.23 6.07
N GLU A 33 -9.22 -3.87 7.29
CA GLU A 33 -10.40 -3.09 7.61
C GLU A 33 -10.01 -1.65 7.86
N GLN A 34 -10.66 -0.71 7.19
CA GLN A 34 -10.33 0.71 7.31
C GLN A 34 -11.56 1.62 7.25
N LYS A 35 -11.39 2.88 7.63
CA LYS A 35 -12.42 3.92 7.47
C LYS A 35 -12.03 4.93 6.39
N ILE A 36 -12.73 4.91 5.26
CA ILE A 36 -12.55 5.89 4.20
C ILE A 36 -13.05 7.25 4.69
N PHE A 37 -12.18 8.26 4.61
CA PHE A 37 -12.42 9.62 5.13
C PHE A 37 -12.89 9.63 6.61
N GLY A 38 -12.56 8.60 7.39
CA GLY A 38 -12.99 8.46 8.79
C GLY A 38 -14.46 8.10 9.00
N LEU A 39 -15.26 7.97 7.94
CA LEU A 39 -16.72 7.82 8.04
C LEU A 39 -17.21 6.46 7.53
N ILE A 40 -16.67 5.97 6.42
CA ILE A 40 -17.20 4.80 5.72
C ILE A 40 -16.32 3.59 6.02
N ALA A 41 -16.86 2.59 6.71
CA ALA A 41 -16.17 1.33 6.91
C ALA A 41 -15.95 0.62 5.56
N SER A 42 -14.73 0.16 5.33
CA SER A 42 -14.33 -0.52 4.10
C SER A 42 -13.45 -1.72 4.45
N ARG A 43 -13.78 -2.86 3.85
CA ARG A 43 -12.95 -4.06 3.88
C ARG A 43 -12.19 -4.15 2.57
N TRP A 44 -10.88 -4.03 2.64
CA TRP A 44 -9.97 -4.13 1.51
C TRP A 44 -9.30 -5.50 1.50
N ILE A 45 -9.50 -6.24 0.42
CA ILE A 45 -8.85 -7.51 0.11
C ILE A 45 -7.84 -7.25 -1.02
N ALA A 46 -6.56 -7.44 -0.72
CA ALA A 46 -5.47 -7.34 -1.68
C ALA A 46 -4.83 -8.71 -1.88
N GLU A 47 -4.46 -9.04 -3.11
CA GLU A 47 -3.82 -10.31 -3.47
C GLU A 47 -2.43 -10.06 -4.03
N HIS A 48 -1.45 -10.83 -3.57
CA HIS A 48 -0.11 -10.81 -4.15
C HIS A 48 -0.09 -11.52 -5.50
N THR A 49 0.20 -10.77 -6.56
CA THR A 49 0.17 -11.30 -7.94
C THR A 49 1.55 -11.66 -8.46
N LYS A 50 2.60 -11.03 -7.94
CA LYS A 50 3.99 -11.29 -8.34
C LYS A 50 4.94 -11.18 -7.16
N TYR A 51 5.98 -12.02 -7.19
CA TYR A 51 7.04 -12.03 -6.20
C TYR A 51 8.36 -12.45 -6.88
N GLU A 52 9.29 -11.51 -7.00
CA GLU A 52 10.61 -11.72 -7.61
C GLU A 52 11.70 -11.18 -6.66
N PRO A 53 12.02 -11.88 -5.56
CA PRO A 53 12.99 -11.39 -4.59
C PRO A 53 14.41 -11.34 -5.19
N PRO A 54 15.24 -10.36 -4.81
CA PRO A 54 14.93 -9.20 -3.95
C PRO A 54 14.39 -7.99 -4.72
N ARG A 55 13.99 -8.16 -5.99
CA ARG A 55 13.77 -7.08 -6.96
C ARG A 55 12.39 -6.44 -6.86
N MET A 56 11.34 -7.25 -6.69
CA MET A 56 9.99 -6.70 -6.68
C MET A 56 8.95 -7.62 -6.03
N PHE A 57 7.85 -7.03 -5.58
CA PHE A 57 6.59 -7.70 -5.32
C PHE A 57 5.41 -6.81 -5.71
N GLU A 58 4.28 -7.42 -6.05
CA GLU A 58 3.08 -6.72 -6.52
C GLU A 58 1.86 -7.20 -5.75
N ASP A 59 0.97 -6.27 -5.44
CA ASP A 59 -0.36 -6.54 -4.94
C ASP A 59 -1.43 -5.85 -5.80
N VAL A 60 -2.56 -6.53 -5.97
CA VAL A 60 -3.74 -5.98 -6.64
C VAL A 60 -4.94 -6.05 -5.72
N GLN A 61 -5.82 -5.06 -5.81
CA GLN A 61 -7.09 -5.12 -5.10
C GLN A 61 -8.03 -6.12 -5.77
N ILE A 62 -8.53 -7.08 -4.99
CA ILE A 62 -9.64 -7.96 -5.37
C ILE A 62 -10.98 -7.31 -5.03
N SER A 63 -11.07 -6.67 -3.86
CA SER A 63 -12.24 -5.91 -3.41
C SER A 63 -11.78 -4.81 -2.47
N GLY A 64 -12.36 -3.60 -2.55
CA GLY A 64 -11.91 -2.51 -1.70
C GLY A 64 -12.43 -1.14 -2.11
N PRO A 65 -11.80 -0.07 -1.60
CA PRO A 65 -12.27 1.29 -1.76
C PRO A 65 -12.06 1.87 -3.16
N PHE A 66 -11.21 1.27 -4.00
CA PHE A 66 -10.96 1.74 -5.36
C PHE A 66 -11.78 0.97 -6.38
N LYS A 67 -11.94 1.51 -7.60
CA LYS A 67 -12.50 0.75 -8.72
C LYS A 67 -11.49 -0.29 -9.22
N SER A 68 -10.22 0.09 -9.26
CA SER A 68 -9.08 -0.80 -9.45
C SER A 68 -7.88 -0.25 -8.68
N TRP A 69 -7.01 -1.14 -8.25
CA TRP A 69 -5.77 -0.78 -7.59
C TRP A 69 -4.74 -1.86 -7.87
N ARG A 70 -3.55 -1.42 -8.30
CA ARG A 70 -2.37 -2.24 -8.51
C ARG A 70 -1.19 -1.47 -7.95
N HIS A 71 -0.43 -2.11 -7.08
CA HIS A 71 0.71 -1.52 -6.41
C HIS A 71 1.92 -2.43 -6.59
N GLN A 72 2.94 -1.88 -7.22
CA GLN A 72 4.25 -2.53 -7.37
C GLN A 72 5.25 -1.90 -6.41
N HIS A 73 5.98 -2.75 -5.71
CA HIS A 73 7.11 -2.39 -4.86
C HIS A 73 8.35 -2.85 -5.62
N ILE A 74 9.17 -1.91 -6.05
CA ILE A 74 10.36 -2.15 -6.89
C ILE A 74 11.58 -1.76 -6.07
N ILE A 75 12.56 -2.65 -6.03
CA ILE A 75 13.79 -2.49 -5.26
C ILE A 75 14.95 -2.53 -6.25
N GLU A 76 15.63 -1.39 -6.38
CA GLU A 76 16.76 -1.20 -7.29
C GLU A 76 18.06 -1.09 -6.49
N SER A 77 19.13 -1.71 -6.96
CA SER A 77 20.45 -1.55 -6.36
C SER A 77 20.98 -0.13 -6.62
N HIS A 78 21.59 0.47 -5.60
CA HIS A 78 22.23 1.78 -5.67
C HIS A 78 23.62 1.73 -5.00
N GLU A 79 24.53 2.62 -5.37
CA GLU A 79 25.91 2.61 -4.86
C GLU A 79 25.98 2.67 -3.33
N GLU A 80 25.05 3.42 -2.72
CA GLU A 80 24.95 3.63 -1.27
C GLU A 80 23.91 2.71 -0.59
N GLY A 81 23.33 1.74 -1.29
CA GLY A 81 22.32 0.83 -0.72
C GLY A 81 21.28 0.36 -1.73
N ALA A 82 20.02 0.65 -1.48
CA ALA A 82 18.91 0.31 -2.36
C ALA A 82 17.91 1.46 -2.46
N ILE A 83 17.26 1.58 -3.62
CA ILE A 83 16.14 2.47 -3.85
C ILE A 83 14.87 1.63 -3.78
N LEU A 84 13.97 1.97 -2.87
CA LEU A 84 12.60 1.46 -2.86
C LEU A 84 11.71 2.45 -3.64
N ARG A 85 11.08 1.96 -4.70
CA ARG A 85 10.13 2.70 -5.53
C ARG A 85 8.78 2.02 -5.48
N ASP A 86 7.75 2.79 -5.12
CA ASP A 86 6.36 2.35 -5.20
C ASP A 86 5.71 2.91 -6.46
N GLU A 87 5.15 2.04 -7.30
CA GLU A 87 4.32 2.43 -8.45
C GLU A 87 2.87 2.04 -8.18
N ILE A 88 1.98 3.02 -8.19
CA ILE A 88 0.55 2.83 -7.91
C ILE A 88 -0.27 3.19 -9.14
N GLU A 89 -0.96 2.20 -9.68
CA GLU A 89 -2.00 2.38 -10.68
C GLU A 89 -3.36 2.21 -10.00
N PHE A 90 -4.23 3.21 -10.09
CA PHE A 90 -5.54 3.13 -9.48
C PHE A 90 -6.62 3.85 -10.29
N GLU A 91 -7.85 3.37 -10.16
CA GLU A 91 -9.05 4.08 -10.59
C GLU A 91 -9.87 4.51 -9.36
N PRO A 92 -10.32 5.78 -9.30
CA PRO A 92 -11.07 6.28 -8.16
C PRO A 92 -12.42 5.55 -7.99
N PRO A 93 -12.96 5.47 -6.75
CA PRO A 93 -14.26 4.87 -6.51
C PRO A 93 -15.40 5.57 -7.24
N PHE A 94 -16.42 4.79 -7.61
CA PHE A 94 -17.61 5.27 -8.30
C PHE A 94 -18.44 6.31 -7.54
N TRP A 95 -18.37 6.33 -6.19
CA TRP A 95 -19.15 7.26 -5.35
C TRP A 95 -18.50 8.64 -5.16
N ILE A 96 -17.25 8.83 -5.58
CA ILE A 96 -16.67 10.17 -5.61
C ILE A 96 -17.11 10.81 -6.94
N PHE A 97 -18.26 11.49 -6.88
CA PHE A 97 -18.94 12.07 -8.04
C PHE A 97 -18.10 13.18 -8.68
N GLY A 98 -17.25 12.81 -9.64
CA GLY A 98 -16.53 13.73 -10.53
C GLY A 98 -15.15 13.20 -10.92
N ARG A 99 -14.99 12.79 -12.19
CA ARG A 99 -13.71 12.29 -12.74
C ARG A 99 -12.52 13.24 -12.52
N ILE A 100 -12.78 14.53 -12.35
CA ILE A 100 -11.77 15.58 -12.13
C ILE A 100 -11.56 15.86 -10.64
N ALA A 101 -12.62 15.83 -9.83
CA ALA A 101 -12.53 16.13 -8.40
C ALA A 101 -11.95 14.96 -7.60
N ALA A 102 -12.20 13.72 -8.02
CA ALA A 102 -11.73 12.53 -7.30
C ALA A 102 -10.20 12.45 -7.20
N PRO A 103 -9.42 12.62 -8.30
CA PRO A 103 -7.97 12.61 -8.20
C PRO A 103 -7.42 13.74 -7.33
N LEU A 104 -7.99 14.95 -7.39
CA LEU A 104 -7.53 16.11 -6.60
C LEU A 104 -7.64 15.88 -5.09
N VAL A 105 -8.58 15.05 -4.64
CA VAL A 105 -8.76 14.71 -3.21
C VAL A 105 -7.95 13.48 -2.82
N ILE A 106 -7.86 12.48 -3.71
CA ILE A 106 -7.21 11.19 -3.42
C ILE A 106 -5.68 11.31 -3.52
N LEU A 107 -5.16 11.98 -4.55
CA LEU A 107 -3.71 12.04 -4.82
C LEU A 107 -2.92 12.62 -3.63
N PRO A 108 -3.29 13.79 -3.05
CA PRO A 108 -2.53 14.33 -1.90
C PRO A 108 -2.55 13.40 -0.68
N LYS A 109 -3.63 12.62 -0.50
CA LYS A 109 -3.74 11.64 0.59
C LYS A 109 -2.83 10.45 0.36
N LEU A 110 -2.80 9.91 -0.86
CA LEU A 110 -1.91 8.83 -1.25
C LEU A 110 -0.44 9.27 -1.13
N GLU A 111 -0.09 10.44 -1.66
CA GLU A 111 1.26 11.00 -1.56
C GLU A 111 1.72 11.11 -0.11
N LYS A 112 0.87 11.67 0.77
CA LYS A 112 1.17 11.78 2.20
C LYS A 112 1.35 10.41 2.86
N MET A 113 0.51 9.43 2.51
CA MET A 113 0.60 8.07 3.04
C MET A 113 1.91 7.39 2.60
N PHE A 114 2.27 7.47 1.33
CA PHE A 114 3.48 6.85 0.80
C PHE A 114 4.75 7.54 1.27
N ALA A 115 4.76 8.87 1.39
CA ALA A 115 5.87 9.59 1.99
C ALA A 115 6.16 9.14 3.42
N TYR A 116 5.12 8.92 4.23
CA TYR A 116 5.28 8.35 5.57
C TYR A 116 5.85 6.92 5.54
N ARG A 117 5.31 6.06 4.68
CA ARG A 117 5.76 4.67 4.54
C ARG A 117 7.23 4.59 4.12
N HIS A 118 7.65 5.45 3.18
CA HIS A 118 9.04 5.53 2.73
C HIS A 118 9.96 5.99 3.85
N GLU A 119 9.58 7.03 4.59
CA GLU A 119 10.36 7.52 5.73
C GLU A 119 10.55 6.45 6.81
N VAL A 120 9.48 5.74 7.17
CA VAL A 120 9.53 4.66 8.17
C VAL A 120 10.39 3.49 7.66
N THR A 121 10.22 3.10 6.40
CA THR A 121 11.00 2.01 5.79
C THR A 121 12.49 2.36 5.74
N ARG A 122 12.81 3.59 5.33
CA ARG A 122 14.17 4.10 5.26
C ARG A 122 14.85 4.04 6.63
N LYS A 123 14.22 4.62 7.65
CA LYS A 123 14.75 4.62 9.02
C LYS A 123 15.03 3.21 9.52
N TRP A 124 14.09 2.29 9.32
CA TRP A 124 14.27 0.91 9.74
C TRP A 124 15.45 0.22 9.04
N CYS A 125 15.59 0.41 7.72
CA CYS A 125 16.72 -0.14 6.97
C CYS A 125 18.07 0.46 7.38
N GLU A 126 18.11 1.76 7.70
CA GLU A 126 19.33 2.48 8.08
C GLU A 126 19.74 2.23 9.55
N GLU A 127 18.78 2.01 10.45
CA GLU A 127 19.01 1.76 11.88
C GLU A 127 19.41 0.30 12.18
N GLY A 128 19.23 -0.62 11.21
CA GLY A 128 19.78 -1.98 11.26
C GLY A 128 19.09 -2.94 12.23
N GLU A 129 17.81 -2.72 12.57
CA GLU A 129 17.01 -3.64 13.40
C GLU A 129 16.37 -4.79 12.62
#